data_AF-A0A8G1ULU7-F1
#
_entry.id   AF-A0A8G1ULU7-F1
#
_cell.length_a   1.000
_cell.length_b   1.000
_cell.length_c   1.000
_cell.angle_alpha   90.00
_cell.angle_beta   90.00
_cell.angle_gamma   90.00
#
_symmetry.space_group_name_H-M   'P 1'
#
loop_
_entity.id
_entity.type
_entity.pdbx_description
1 polymer ?
#
loop_
_entity_poly.entity_id
_entity_poly.type
_entity_poly.pdbx_seq_one_letter_code
_entity_poly.pdbx_strand_id
1 'polypeptide(L)'
;MAAMTDHTPGPPEATVLRLSGDLDHDSERRLAEAVDAAAARSTGLLVLDVAAVTFADSSVLRTLVLAQQRMEAEAGALVLLGPLAPALRRLLEITATDGYFTVADSLPLARAAAADLLRRRPHGTGTG
;
A
#
# COMPACT_ATOMS: atom_id res chain seq x y z
N MET A 1 -13.55 1.60 22.89
CA MET A 1 -14.41 0.83 21.96
C MET A 1 -13.96 1.15 20.53
N ALA A 2 -13.21 0.26 19.90
CA ALA A 2 -12.87 0.38 18.47
C ALA A 2 -13.96 -0.35 17.67
N ALA A 3 -14.66 0.39 16.82
CA ALA A 3 -15.70 -0.14 15.95
C ALA A 3 -15.06 -0.99 14.84
N MET A 4 -15.40 -2.28 14.82
CA MET A 4 -15.10 -3.22 13.74
C MET A 4 -16.39 -3.39 12.96
N THR A 5 -16.46 -2.85 11.74
CA THR A 5 -17.69 -2.81 10.95
C THR A 5 -17.69 -3.87 9.84
N ASP A 6 -18.81 -4.56 9.81
CA ASP A 6 -19.36 -5.61 8.94
C ASP A 6 -18.96 -5.61 7.44
N HIS A 7 -18.76 -6.83 6.90
CA HIS A 7 -18.34 -7.13 5.53
C HIS A 7 -19.57 -7.44 4.64
N THR A 8 -19.76 -6.68 3.56
CA THR A 8 -20.73 -6.94 2.47
C THR A 8 -19.94 -7.28 1.20
N PRO A 9 -20.33 -8.29 0.39
CA PRO A 9 -19.53 -8.70 -0.76
C PRO A 9 -19.64 -7.67 -1.89
N GLY A 10 -18.58 -6.86 -2.01
CA GLY A 10 -18.33 -5.93 -3.11
C GLY A 10 -17.09 -6.34 -3.93
N PRO A 11 -16.67 -5.54 -4.92
CA PRO A 11 -15.37 -5.71 -5.62
C PRO A 11 -14.24 -5.94 -4.61
N PRO A 12 -13.12 -6.63 -4.98
CA PRO A 12 -12.15 -7.21 -4.05
C PRO A 12 -11.96 -6.32 -2.84
N GLU A 13 -12.28 -6.85 -1.66
CA GLU A 13 -12.30 -6.06 -0.44
C GLU A 13 -10.94 -5.42 -0.25
N ALA A 14 -10.91 -4.12 -0.54
CA ALA A 14 -9.73 -3.30 -0.42
C ALA A 14 -9.56 -3.00 1.05
N THR A 15 -8.51 -3.52 1.66
CA THR A 15 -8.14 -3.06 3.00
C THR A 15 -7.52 -1.69 2.86
N VAL A 16 -8.14 -0.66 3.45
CA VAL A 16 -7.58 0.69 3.46
C VAL A 16 -6.92 0.93 4.81
N LEU A 17 -5.62 1.19 4.81
CA LEU A 17 -4.87 1.61 6.00
C LEU A 17 -4.52 3.10 5.84
N ARG A 18 -5.06 3.93 6.73
CA ARG A 18 -4.75 5.36 6.76
C ARG A 18 -3.51 5.61 7.61
N LEU A 19 -2.54 6.27 7.00
CA LEU A 19 -1.31 6.72 7.61
C LEU A 19 -1.38 8.24 7.81
N SER A 20 -0.85 8.72 8.93
CA SER A 20 -0.93 10.15 9.28
C SER A 20 0.21 10.58 10.17
N GLY A 21 0.60 11.84 10.03
CA GLY A 21 1.68 12.45 10.80
C GLY A 21 3.05 12.10 10.25
N ASP A 22 4.05 12.17 11.13
CA ASP A 22 5.44 11.88 10.80
C ASP A 22 5.69 10.38 10.93
N LEU A 23 6.15 9.79 9.83
CA LEU A 23 6.57 8.39 9.80
C LEU A 23 8.09 8.37 9.78
N ASP A 24 8.70 7.94 10.88
CA ASP A 24 10.14 7.90 11.09
C ASP A 24 10.56 6.56 11.72
N HIS A 25 11.83 6.42 12.06
CA HIS A 25 12.37 5.25 12.74
C HIS A 25 11.62 4.87 14.04
N ASP A 26 11.17 5.85 14.83
CA ASP A 26 10.42 5.59 16.08
C ASP A 26 9.05 4.97 15.77
N SER A 27 8.45 5.36 14.65
CA SER A 27 7.15 4.87 14.18
C SER A 27 7.26 3.60 13.31
N GLU A 28 8.45 3.26 12.81
CA GLU A 28 8.71 2.17 11.85
C GLU A 28 8.12 0.84 12.31
N ARG A 29 8.38 0.43 13.56
CA ARG A 29 7.90 -0.87 14.06
C ARG A 29 6.38 -0.95 14.07
N ARG A 30 5.72 0.11 14.56
CA ARG A 30 4.26 0.19 14.62
C ARG A 30 3.64 0.23 13.22
N LEU A 31 4.29 0.95 12.30
CA LEU A 31 3.89 1.00 10.90
C LEU A 31 4.00 -0.38 10.25
N ALA A 32 5.12 -1.06 10.42
CA ALA A 32 5.35 -2.40 9.87
C ALA A 32 4.31 -3.40 10.39
N GLU A 33 4.07 -3.44 11.70
CA GLU A 33 3.05 -4.30 12.30
C GLU A 33 1.64 -4.01 11.75
N ALA A 34 1.28 -2.72 11.62
CA ALA A 34 -0.02 -2.32 11.09
C ALA A 34 -0.19 -2.69 9.61
N VAL A 35 0.86 -2.49 8.80
CA VAL A 35 0.88 -2.81 7.38
C VAL A 35 0.84 -4.33 7.17
N ASP A 36 1.62 -5.10 7.94
CA ASP A 36 1.60 -6.56 7.89
C ASP A 36 0.24 -7.13 8.28
N ALA A 37 -0.35 -6.62 9.35
CA ALA A 37 -1.69 -7.02 9.77
C ALA A 37 -2.75 -6.64 8.72
N ALA A 38 -2.59 -5.51 8.02
CA ALA A 38 -3.48 -5.11 6.94
C ALA A 38 -3.30 -5.99 5.70
N ALA A 39 -2.07 -6.27 5.29
CA ALA A 39 -1.74 -7.15 4.19
C ALA A 39 -2.32 -8.55 4.41
N ALA A 40 -2.10 -9.14 5.60
CA ALA A 40 -2.59 -10.47 5.94
C ALA A 40 -4.13 -10.61 5.94
N ARG A 41 -4.86 -9.49 6.11
CA ARG A 41 -6.33 -9.46 6.02
C ARG A 41 -6.84 -9.11 4.62
N SER A 42 -5.97 -8.67 3.72
CA SER A 42 -6.36 -8.17 2.41
C SER A 42 -6.64 -9.31 1.44
N THR A 43 -7.84 -9.38 0.90
CA THR A 43 -8.17 -10.30 -0.20
C THR A 43 -7.84 -9.64 -1.55
N GLY A 44 -6.55 -9.50 -1.84
CA GLY A 44 -6.04 -9.11 -3.15
C GLY A 44 -5.77 -7.60 -3.37
N LEU A 45 -6.19 -6.71 -2.47
CA LEU A 45 -5.86 -5.28 -2.56
C LEU A 45 -5.64 -4.64 -1.19
N LEU A 46 -4.45 -4.05 -1.01
CA LEU A 46 -4.10 -3.17 0.10
C LEU A 46 -3.95 -1.73 -0.42
N VAL A 47 -4.69 -0.80 0.17
CA VAL A 47 -4.59 0.63 -0.14
C VAL A 47 -4.01 1.35 1.07
N LEU A 48 -2.94 2.11 0.87
CA LEU A 48 -2.34 2.94 1.90
C LEU A 48 -2.70 4.40 1.66
N ASP A 49 -3.59 4.96 2.48
CA ASP A 49 -3.94 6.39 2.45
C ASP A 49 -2.83 7.20 3.11
N VAL A 50 -2.04 7.90 2.30
CA VAL A 50 -0.90 8.71 2.70
C VAL A 50 -1.20 10.21 2.66
N ALA A 51 -2.46 10.60 2.43
CA ALA A 51 -2.85 12.00 2.29
C ALA A 51 -2.55 12.86 3.54
N ALA A 52 -2.52 12.23 4.71
CA ALA A 52 -2.24 12.89 5.99
C ALA A 52 -0.80 12.66 6.49
N VAL A 53 0.07 12.04 5.69
CA VAL A 53 1.49 11.85 6.03
C VAL A 53 2.25 13.12 5.74
N THR A 54 2.92 13.67 6.75
CA THR A 54 3.67 14.93 6.65
C THR A 54 5.15 14.71 6.40
N PHE A 55 5.69 13.57 6.85
CA PHE A 55 7.09 13.21 6.71
C PHE A 55 7.26 11.68 6.57
N ALA A 56 8.29 11.26 5.82
CA ALA A 56 8.70 9.87 5.68
C ALA A 56 10.22 9.80 5.47
N ASP A 57 10.88 8.81 6.06
CA ASP A 57 12.31 8.52 5.88
C ASP A 57 12.57 7.20 5.13
N SER A 58 13.84 6.79 5.04
CA SER A 58 14.22 5.54 4.38
C SER A 58 13.68 4.28 5.07
N SER A 59 13.42 4.34 6.39
CA SER A 59 12.81 3.23 7.13
C SER A 59 11.37 3.02 6.68
N VAL A 60 10.61 4.11 6.53
CA VAL A 60 9.24 4.04 6.00
C VAL A 60 9.22 3.49 4.58
N LEU A 61 10.13 3.97 3.72
CA LEU A 61 10.25 3.44 2.36
C LEU A 61 10.50 1.93 2.36
N ARG A 62 11.41 1.46 3.22
CA ARG A 62 11.69 0.03 3.37
C ARG A 62 10.42 -0.74 3.75
N THR A 63 9.62 -0.24 4.69
CA THR A 63 8.35 -0.85 5.06
C THR A 63 7.37 -0.93 3.88
N LEU A 64 7.24 0.15 3.10
CA LEU A 64 6.37 0.17 1.91
C LEU A 64 6.82 -0.84 0.85
N VAL A 65 8.13 -0.94 0.60
CA VAL A 65 8.69 -1.91 -0.36
C VAL A 65 8.39 -3.35 0.08
N LEU A 66 8.61 -3.67 1.36
CA LEU A 66 8.32 -5.01 1.89
C LEU A 66 6.83 -5.35 1.78
N ALA A 67 5.95 -4.38 2.02
CA ALA A 67 4.51 -4.55 1.88
C ALA A 67 4.10 -4.82 0.41
N GLN A 68 4.69 -4.09 -0.54
CA GLN A 68 4.46 -4.31 -1.97
C GLN A 68 4.89 -5.73 -2.38
N GLN A 69 6.10 -6.15 -1.99
CA GLN A 69 6.62 -7.50 -2.26
C GLN A 69 5.73 -8.60 -1.68
N ARG A 70 5.22 -8.39 -0.47
CA ARG A 70 4.30 -9.33 0.18
C ARG A 70 2.98 -9.44 -0.58
N MET A 71 2.35 -8.31 -0.91
CA MET A 71 1.13 -8.31 -1.70
C MET A 71 1.37 -8.97 -3.06
N GLU A 72 2.51 -8.72 -3.70
CA GLU A 72 2.93 -9.40 -4.93
C GLU A 72 3.01 -10.93 -4.79
N ALA A 73 3.67 -11.41 -3.74
CA ALA A 73 3.80 -12.83 -3.45
C ALA A 73 2.45 -13.53 -3.20
N GLU A 74 1.49 -12.81 -2.61
CA GLU A 74 0.13 -13.29 -2.33
C GLU A 74 -0.84 -13.06 -3.51
N ALA A 75 -0.32 -12.74 -4.70
CA ALA A 75 -1.10 -12.41 -5.91
C ALA A 75 -2.08 -11.23 -5.72
N GLY A 76 -1.82 -10.35 -4.76
CA GLY A 76 -2.53 -9.10 -4.51
C GLY A 76 -1.76 -7.87 -4.98
N ALA A 77 -2.37 -6.69 -4.87
CA ALA A 77 -1.77 -5.41 -5.26
C ALA A 77 -1.71 -4.45 -4.06
N LEU A 78 -0.69 -3.59 -4.04
CA LEU A 78 -0.62 -2.44 -3.14
C LEU A 78 -0.72 -1.15 -3.96
N VAL A 79 -1.52 -0.21 -3.48
CA VAL A 79 -1.69 1.12 -4.09
C VAL A 79 -1.61 2.19 -3.02
N LEU A 80 -0.85 3.26 -3.28
CA LEU A 80 -0.81 4.45 -2.44
C LEU A 80 -1.96 5.39 -2.84
N LEU A 81 -2.79 5.78 -1.89
CA LEU A 81 -3.84 6.77 -2.06
C LEU A 81 -3.30 8.16 -1.67
N GLY A 82 -3.24 9.05 -2.65
CA GLY A 82 -2.70 10.38 -2.54
C GLY A 82 -3.67 11.44 -1.99
N PRO A 83 -3.24 12.72 -1.95
CA PRO A 83 -2.00 13.22 -2.55
C PRO A 83 -0.73 12.81 -1.80
N LEU A 84 0.37 12.59 -2.53
CA LEU A 84 1.69 12.43 -1.94
C LEU A 84 2.20 13.77 -1.42
N ALA A 85 2.51 13.84 -0.12
CA ALA A 85 3.21 15.00 0.42
C ALA A 85 4.55 15.23 -0.30
N PRO A 86 5.02 16.48 -0.45
CA PRO A 86 6.28 16.80 -1.13
C PRO A 86 7.49 16.03 -0.60
N ALA A 87 7.55 15.81 0.72
CA ALA A 87 8.62 15.03 1.36
C ALA A 87 8.61 13.57 0.91
N LEU A 88 7.44 12.91 0.92
CA LEU A 88 7.30 11.53 0.48
C LEU A 88 7.58 11.39 -1.03
N ARG A 89 7.07 12.31 -1.85
CA ARG A 89 7.38 12.34 -3.28
C ARG A 89 8.89 12.46 -3.52
N ARG A 90 9.55 13.40 -2.83
CA ARG A 90 11.00 13.61 -2.95
C ARG A 90 11.81 12.40 -2.50
N LEU A 91 11.38 11.72 -1.44
CA LEU A 91 11.99 10.48 -0.98
C LEU A 91 11.90 9.40 -2.05
N LEU A 92 10.72 9.20 -2.66
CA LEU A 92 10.54 8.23 -3.74
C LEU A 92 11.42 8.55 -4.95
N GLU A 93 11.51 9.82 -5.34
CA GLU A 93 12.36 10.29 -6.45
C GLU A 93 13.85 10.08 -6.18
N ILE A 94 14.36 10.48 -5.00
CA ILE A 94 15.79 10.35 -4.65
C ILE A 94 16.21 8.87 -4.60
N THR A 95 15.30 8.01 -4.16
CA THR A 95 15.55 6.56 -4.03
C THR A 95 15.22 5.79 -5.31
N ALA A 96 14.77 6.47 -6.38
CA ALA A 96 14.32 5.87 -7.63
C ALA A 96 13.24 4.79 -7.44
N THR A 97 12.36 4.98 -6.45
CA THR A 97 11.24 4.08 -6.13
C THR A 97 9.88 4.65 -6.54
N ASP A 98 9.86 5.83 -7.17
CA ASP A 98 8.66 6.49 -7.69
C ASP A 98 7.92 5.65 -8.73
N GLY A 99 8.65 4.87 -9.55
CA GLY A 99 8.06 3.92 -10.50
C GLY A 99 7.68 2.55 -9.89
N TYR A 100 8.07 2.29 -8.65
CA TYR A 100 7.80 1.01 -7.97
C TYR A 100 6.40 0.97 -7.35
N PHE A 101 5.86 2.13 -6.96
CA PHE A 101 4.53 2.23 -6.35
C PHE A 101 3.51 2.77 -7.35
N THR A 102 2.33 2.17 -7.35
CA THR A 102 1.17 2.76 -8.02
C THR A 102 0.51 3.76 -7.08
N VAL A 103 0.26 4.98 -7.57
CA VAL A 103 -0.37 6.07 -6.81
C VAL A 103 -1.69 6.41 -7.48
N ALA A 104 -2.75 6.57 -6.69
CA ALA A 104 -4.07 6.98 -7.15
C ALA A 104 -4.63 8.12 -6.29
N ASP A 105 -5.43 9.00 -6.88
CA ASP A 105 -6.00 10.16 -6.16
C ASP A 105 -7.33 9.85 -5.47
N SER A 106 -7.91 8.68 -5.73
CA SER A 106 -9.18 8.25 -5.13
C SER A 106 -9.27 6.73 -5.02
N LEU A 107 -10.07 6.24 -4.07
CA LEU A 107 -10.28 4.80 -3.89
C LEU A 107 -10.84 4.10 -5.14
N PRO A 108 -11.79 4.67 -5.91
CA PRO A 108 -12.22 4.09 -7.18
C PRO A 108 -11.07 3.92 -8.19
N LEU A 109 -10.19 4.92 -8.31
CA LEU A 109 -9.01 4.83 -9.19
C LEU A 109 -8.00 3.81 -8.67
N ALA A 110 -7.79 3.74 -7.34
CA ALA A 110 -6.92 2.74 -6.74
C ALA A 110 -7.39 1.31 -7.05
N ARG A 111 -8.71 1.06 -6.94
CA ARG A 111 -9.32 -0.23 -7.31
C ARG A 111 -9.18 -0.53 -8.79
N ALA A 112 -9.38 0.45 -9.67
CA ALA A 112 -9.23 0.28 -11.11
C ALA A 112 -7.77 -0.05 -11.49
N ALA A 113 -6.82 0.67 -10.89
CA ALA A 113 -5.39 0.44 -11.08
C ALA A 113 -4.96 -0.94 -10.55
N ALA A 114 -5.43 -1.33 -9.37
CA ALA A 114 -5.19 -2.67 -8.82
C ALA A 114 -5.75 -3.77 -9.73
N ALA A 115 -6.98 -3.63 -10.21
CA ALA A 115 -7.57 -4.59 -11.15
C ALA A 115 -6.74 -4.69 -12.44
N ASP A 116 -6.18 -3.59 -12.91
CA ASP A 116 -5.29 -3.57 -14.07
C ASP A 116 -3.94 -4.26 -13.80
N LEU A 117 -3.30 -3.97 -12.66
CA LEU A 117 -2.08 -4.64 -12.23
C LEU A 117 -2.28 -6.16 -12.14
N LEU A 118 -3.36 -6.59 -11.50
CA LEU A 118 -3.69 -8.00 -11.32
C LEU A 118 -3.98 -8.71 -12.65
N ARG A 119 -4.59 -8.01 -13.63
CA ARG A 119 -4.79 -8.55 -15.00
C ARG A 119 -3.50 -8.64 -15.81
N ARG A 120 -2.58 -7.69 -15.63
CA ARG A 120 -1.31 -7.62 -16.36
C ARG A 120 -0.27 -8.60 -15.83
N ARG A 121 -0.46 -9.15 -14.62
CA ARG A 121 0.45 -10.17 -14.10
C ARG A 121 0.42 -11.37 -15.03
N PRO A 122 1.56 -11.76 -15.63
CA PRO A 122 1.60 -13.02 -16.34
C PRO A 122 1.22 -14.10 -15.32
N HIS A 123 0.27 -14.96 -15.69
CA HIS A 123 0.05 -16.21 -14.97
C HIS A 123 1.42 -16.89 -14.90
N GLY A 124 2.03 -16.94 -13.72
CA GLY A 124 3.28 -17.64 -13.53
C GLY A 124 3.07 -19.07 -13.98
N THR A 125 3.60 -19.42 -15.15
CA THR A 125 3.85 -20.80 -15.52
C THR A 125 4.89 -21.31 -14.54
N GLY A 126 4.43 -21.93 -13.46
CA GLY A 126 5.27 -22.70 -12.57
C GLY A 126 5.81 -23.91 -13.33
N THR A 127 6.99 -23.75 -13.92
CA THR A 127 7.87 -24.84 -14.32
C THR A 127 9.25 -24.49 -13.76
N GLY A 128 9.72 -25.29 -12.79
CA GLY A 128 11.06 -25.16 -12.21
C GLY A 128 11.11 -25.70 -10.79
#